data_AF-A0A5J4XB55-F1
#
_entry.id   AF-A0A5J4XB55-F1
#
_cell.length_a   1.000
_cell.length_b   1.000
_cell.length_c   1.000
_cell.angle_alpha   90.00
_cell.angle_beta   90.00
_cell.angle_gamma   90.00
#
_symmetry.space_group_name_H-M   'P 1'
#
loop_
_entity.id
_entity.type
_entity.pdbx_description
1 polymer ?
#
loop_
_entity_poly.entity_id
_entity_poly.type
_entity_poly.pdbx_seq_one_letter_code
_entity_poly.pdbx_strand_id
1 'polypeptide(L)'
;MQINNGEKKNTQYVSFYIAAGSKLFMNEVSPIAAGVTALRASADVIYSDPNDFSVAIDYSERYGLILLISAMGILSAFENGTATLVVMSKISTSLIFTSVSEHIED
;
A
#
# COMPACT_ATOMS: atom_id res chain seq x y z
N MET A 1 -0.73 -10.25 -0.57
CA MET A 1 -1.61 -10.08 -1.75
C MET A 1 -0.78 -9.43 -2.85
N GLN A 2 -0.52 -10.14 -3.95
CA GLN A 2 0.18 -9.59 -5.11
C GLN A 2 -0.89 -9.04 -6.06
N ILE A 3 -0.94 -7.72 -6.24
CA ILE A 3 -1.90 -7.11 -7.16
C ILE A 3 -1.27 -7.12 -8.56
N ASN A 4 -1.75 -8.02 -9.42
CA ASN A 4 -1.34 -8.11 -10.81
C ASN A 4 -2.37 -7.38 -11.69
N ASN A 5 -2.11 -6.13 -12.05
CA ASN A 5 -2.94 -5.43 -13.05
C ASN A 5 -2.51 -5.85 -14.45
N GLY A 6 -3.38 -6.61 -15.12
CA GLY A 6 -3.16 -7.13 -16.47
C GLY A 6 -3.40 -6.09 -17.56
N GLU A 7 -2.47 -5.15 -17.76
CA GLU A 7 -2.31 -4.43 -19.03
C GLU A 7 -0.82 -4.17 -19.29
N LYS A 8 -0.35 -4.50 -20.51
CA LYS A 8 1.04 -4.29 -20.95
C LYS A 8 1.37 -2.78 -21.02
N LYS A 9 1.80 -2.20 -19.91
CA LYS A 9 2.54 -0.93 -19.84
C LYS A 9 3.51 -1.03 -18.68
N ASN A 10 4.81 -1.22 -18.96
CA ASN A 10 5.95 -1.08 -18.02
C ASN A 10 5.57 -1.09 -16.53
N THR A 11 4.92 -2.16 -16.08
CA THR A 11 4.17 -2.12 -14.83
C THR A 11 5.17 -2.16 -13.69
N GLN A 12 5.29 -1.03 -13.00
CA GLN A 12 6.01 -0.94 -11.74
C GLN A 12 5.12 -1.57 -10.68
N TYR A 13 5.50 -2.77 -10.22
CA TYR A 13 4.79 -3.41 -9.13
C TYR A 13 5.25 -2.77 -7.83
N VAL A 14 4.29 -2.36 -6.99
CA VAL A 14 4.57 -2.00 -5.60
C VAL A 14 4.05 -3.14 -4.75
N SER A 15 4.98 -3.90 -4.16
CA SER A 15 4.63 -5.00 -3.25
C SER A 15 4.49 -4.46 -1.84
N PHE A 16 3.34 -4.74 -1.22
CA PHE A 16 3.03 -4.36 0.15
C PHE A 16 2.99 -5.59 1.05
N TYR A 17 3.70 -5.54 2.19
CA TYR A 17 3.62 -6.53 3.25
C TYR A 17 3.40 -5.83 4.58
N ILE A 18 2.37 -6.26 5.32
CA ILE A 18 2.15 -5.84 6.70
C ILE A 18 3.08 -6.68 7.58
N ALA A 19 4.11 -6.04 8.12
CA ALA A 19 4.97 -6.65 9.11
C ALA A 19 4.25 -6.78 10.44
N ALA A 20 4.65 -7.77 11.24
CA ALA A 20 4.38 -7.72 12.67
C ALA A 20 4.92 -6.39 13.25
N GLY A 21 4.09 -5.67 14.00
CA GLY A 21 4.48 -4.44 14.71
C GLY A 21 4.27 -3.13 13.94
N SER A 22 3.09 -2.95 13.32
CA SER A 22 2.66 -1.64 12.80
C SER A 22 3.58 -1.08 11.72
N LYS A 23 4.02 -1.92 10.77
CA LYS A 23 4.81 -1.46 9.62
C LYS A 23 4.26 -1.96 8.30
N LEU A 24 4.29 -1.08 7.31
CA LEU A 24 4.03 -1.39 5.92
C LEU A 24 5.32 -1.21 5.13
N PHE A 25 5.80 -2.31 4.54
CA PHE A 25 6.93 -2.27 3.63
C PHE A 25 6.45 -1.90 2.22
N MET A 26 7.12 -0.93 1.61
CA MET A 26 6.83 -0.43 0.27
C MET A 26 8.06 -0.63 -0.61
N ASN A 27 7.94 -1.55 -1.57
CA ASN A 27 9.03 -1.85 -2.50
C ASN A 27 8.64 -1.46 -3.91
N GLU A 28 9.37 -0.51 -4.48
CA GLU A 28 9.30 -0.17 -5.89
C GLU A 28 10.18 -1.15 -6.67
N VAL A 29 9.58 -1.88 -7.62
CA VAL A 29 10.35 -2.80 -8.47
C VAL A 29 10.30 -2.41 -9.95
N SER A 30 11.42 -2.62 -10.65
CA SER A 30 11.47 -2.42 -12.09
C SER A 30 10.71 -3.51 -12.85
N PRO A 31 10.09 -3.21 -14.00
CA PRO A 31 9.63 -4.23 -14.93
C PRO A 31 10.78 -5.18 -15.29
N ILE A 32 10.45 -6.45 -15.47
CA ILE A 32 11.40 -7.52 -15.78
C ILE A 32 12.00 -7.27 -17.17
N ALA A 33 13.23 -6.76 -17.22
CA ALA A 33 14.10 -6.93 -18.36
C ALA A 33 15.01 -8.13 -18.06
N ALA A 34 14.88 -9.22 -18.83
CA ALA A 34 15.74 -10.41 -18.77
C ALA A 34 15.67 -11.29 -17.49
N GLY A 35 14.50 -11.38 -16.85
CA GLY A 35 14.26 -12.39 -15.79
C GLY A 35 14.74 -12.01 -14.39
N VAL A 36 15.23 -10.80 -14.20
CA VAL A 36 15.61 -10.27 -12.88
C VAL A 36 14.77 -9.05 -12.55
N THR A 37 13.98 -9.14 -11.49
CA THR A 37 13.30 -7.99 -10.90
C THR A 37 14.30 -7.23 -10.03
N ALA A 38 14.61 -5.97 -10.36
CA ALA A 38 15.47 -5.15 -9.52
C ALA A 38 14.63 -4.29 -8.57
N LEU A 39 14.98 -4.33 -7.28
CA LEU A 39 14.47 -3.38 -6.29
C LEU A 39 15.03 -2.00 -6.63
N ARG A 40 14.15 -1.05 -6.96
CA ARG A 40 14.52 0.33 -7.29
C ARG A 40 14.60 1.19 -6.04
N ALA A 41 13.62 1.05 -5.17
CA ALA A 41 13.53 1.78 -3.91
C ALA A 41 12.75 0.96 -2.89
N SER A 42 13.05 1.18 -1.61
CA SER A 42 12.41 0.50 -0.49
C SER A 42 12.27 1.49 0.64
N ALA A 43 11.06 1.57 1.19
CA ALA A 43 10.75 2.45 2.31
C ALA A 43 9.66 1.85 3.19
N ASP A 44 9.62 2.28 4.44
CA ASP A 44 8.71 1.76 5.46
C ASP A 44 7.76 2.86 5.93
N VAL A 45 6.47 2.55 6.00
CA VAL A 45 5.51 3.35 6.77
C VAL A 45 5.33 2.69 8.14
N ILE A 46 5.56 3.46 9.20
CA ILE A 46 5.44 3.00 10.59
C ILE A 46 4.21 3.67 11.18
N TYR A 47 3.23 2.87 11.61
CA TYR A 47 2.07 3.39 12.36
C TYR A 47 2.47 3.62 13.82
N SER A 48 2.03 4.74 14.39
CA SER A 48 2.32 5.09 15.78
C SER A 48 1.49 4.30 16.78
N ASP A 49 0.27 3.89 16.39
CA ASP A 49 -0.60 3.06 17.22
C ASP A 49 -0.40 1.57 16.86
N PRO A 50 -0.15 0.69 17.84
CA PRO A 50 0.01 -0.75 17.60
C PRO A 50 -1.25 -1.42 17.03
N ASN A 51 -2.43 -0.80 17.17
CA ASN A 51 -3.71 -1.26 16.64
C ASN A 51 -4.07 -0.61 15.31
N ASP A 52 -3.24 0.30 14.79
CA ASP A 52 -3.45 0.88 13.47
C ASP A 52 -2.68 0.11 12.40
N PHE A 53 -3.35 -0.08 11.27
CA PHE A 53 -2.86 -0.82 10.13
C PHE A 53 -3.63 -0.42 8.87
N SER A 54 -3.05 -0.59 7.69
CA SER A 54 -3.72 -0.32 6.43
C SER A 54 -4.90 -1.26 6.20
N VAL A 55 -6.06 -0.70 5.88
CA VAL A 55 -7.26 -1.45 5.46
C VAL A 55 -7.54 -1.30 3.97
N ALA A 56 -7.03 -0.24 3.32
CA ALA A 56 -7.03 -0.10 1.88
C ALA A 56 -5.75 0.60 1.41
N ILE A 57 -5.24 0.18 0.24
CA ILE A 57 -4.05 0.74 -0.38
C ILE A 57 -4.34 0.88 -1.87
N ASP A 58 -3.98 2.02 -2.44
CA ASP A 58 -4.03 2.27 -3.88
C ASP A 58 -2.78 3.04 -4.34
N TYR A 59 -2.46 2.97 -5.62
CA TYR A 59 -1.31 3.67 -6.21
C TYR A 59 -1.77 4.56 -7.37
N SER A 60 -1.41 5.84 -7.30
CA SER A 60 -1.63 6.79 -8.37
C SER A 60 -0.37 6.96 -9.22
N GLU A 61 -0.32 6.29 -10.37
CA GLU A 61 0.75 6.47 -11.36
C GLU A 61 0.93 7.92 -11.80
N ARG A 62 -0.18 8.65 -11.94
CA ARG A 62 -0.17 10.05 -12.40
C ARG A 62 0.62 10.96 -11.46
N TYR A 63 0.55 10.70 -10.17
CA TYR A 63 1.15 11.55 -9.14
C TYR A 63 2.33 10.90 -8.42
N GLY A 64 2.61 9.62 -8.69
CA GLY A 64 3.63 8.85 -7.97
C GLY A 64 3.32 8.71 -6.48
N LEU A 65 2.03 8.63 -6.13
CA LEU A 65 1.56 8.61 -4.74
C LEU A 65 0.93 7.28 -4.37
N ILE A 66 1.22 6.81 -3.17
CA ILE A 66 0.57 5.66 -2.54
C ILE A 66 -0.46 6.20 -1.57
N LEU A 67 -1.73 5.90 -1.85
CA LEU A 67 -2.89 6.27 -1.05
C LEU A 67 -3.17 5.15 -0.07
N LEU A 68 -3.35 5.51 1.19
CA LEU A 68 -3.52 4.55 2.26
C LEU A 68 -4.65 4.98 3.18
N ILE A 69 -5.57 4.05 3.44
CA ILE A 69 -6.59 4.20 4.49
C ILE A 69 -6.24 3.24 5.62
N SER A 70 -6.16 3.76 6.84
CA SER A 70 -5.88 2.97 8.02
C SER A 70 -7.14 2.56 8.79
N ALA A 71 -7.03 1.52 9.62
CA ALA A 71 -8.11 1.03 10.48
C ALA A 71 -8.61 2.12 11.43
N MET A 72 -7.74 3.06 11.81
CA MET A 72 -8.14 4.23 12.59
C MET A 72 -8.80 5.34 11.77
N GLY A 73 -9.14 5.11 10.50
CA GLY A 73 -9.83 6.10 9.68
C GLY A 73 -8.96 7.29 9.31
N ILE A 74 -7.66 7.05 9.10
CA ILE A 74 -6.74 8.05 8.55
C ILE A 74 -6.56 7.77 7.06
N LEU A 75 -6.82 8.79 6.24
CA LEU A 75 -6.36 8.82 4.85
C LEU A 75 -4.97 9.46 4.85
N SER A 76 -4.01 8.78 4.23
CA SER A 76 -2.66 9.28 4.04
C SER A 76 -2.19 9.07 2.60
N ALA A 77 -1.35 9.97 2.11
CA ALA A 77 -0.67 9.82 0.83
C ALA A 77 0.82 9.90 1.05
N PHE A 78 1.55 8.95 0.48
CA PHE A 78 3.00 8.87 0.55
C PHE A 78 3.62 8.99 -0.83
N GLU A 79 4.74 9.69 -0.92
CA GLU A 79 5.57 9.66 -2.12
C GLU A 79 6.16 8.26 -2.33
N ASN A 80 6.06 7.74 -3.55
CA ASN A 80 6.66 6.46 -3.91
C ASN A 80 8.19 6.51 -3.80
N GLY A 81 8.80 5.40 -3.36
CA GLY A 81 10.24 5.23 -3.22
C GLY A 81 10.87 5.83 -1.95
N THR A 82 10.30 6.91 -1.38
CA THR A 82 10.79 7.51 -0.12
C THR A 82 9.89 7.23 1.07
N ALA A 83 8.63 6.85 0.84
CA ALA A 83 7.57 6.82 1.85
C ALA A 83 7.42 8.16 2.62
N THR A 84 7.74 9.28 1.96
CA THR A 84 7.53 10.60 2.56
C THR A 84 6.04 10.91 2.62
N LEU A 85 5.54 11.25 3.81
CA LEU A 85 4.15 11.66 4.01
C LEU A 85 3.88 12.99 3.31
N VAL A 86 2.95 12.99 2.36
CA VAL A 86 2.54 14.18 1.59
C VAL A 86 1.26 14.78 2.16
N VAL A 87 0.27 13.94 2.49
CA VAL A 87 -0.99 14.39 3.07
C VAL A 87 -1.45 13.40 4.13
N MET A 88 -2.13 13.92 5.17
CA MET A 88 -2.78 13.12 6.20
C MET A 88 -4.08 13.80 6.61
N SER A 89 -5.17 13.05 6.64
CA SER A 89 -6.48 13.53 7.08
C SER A 89 -7.24 12.46 7.84
N LYS A 90 -7.89 12.86 8.94
CA LYS A 90 -8.89 12.02 9.62
C LYS A 90 -10.16 12.00 8.77
N ILE A 91 -10.59 10.81 8.35
CA ILE A 91 -11.78 10.62 7.50
C ILE A 91 -12.92 9.89 8.23
N SER A 92 -12.63 9.25 9.37
CA SER A 92 -13.63 8.59 10.22
C SER A 92 -13.20 8.66 11.67
N THR A 93 -14.10 8.89 12.62
CA THR A 93 -13.83 8.82 14.06
C THR A 93 -13.96 7.40 14.62
N SER A 94 -14.66 6.51 13.91
CA SER A 94 -14.79 5.09 14.25
C SER A 94 -13.75 4.24 13.52
N LEU A 95 -13.47 3.06 14.07
CA LEU A 95 -12.64 2.07 13.41
C LEU A 95 -13.27 1.64 12.08
N ILE A 96 -12.45 1.56 11.04
CA ILE A 96 -12.83 1.06 9.73
C ILE A 96 -12.39 -0.39 9.67
N PHE A 97 -13.35 -1.32 9.68
CA PHE A 97 -13.10 -2.74 9.44
C PHE A 97 -13.71 -3.13 8.11
N THR A 98 -12.91 -3.69 7.21
CA THR A 98 -13.44 -4.35 6.01
C THR A 98 -13.68 -5.82 6.37
N SER A 99 -14.92 -6.18 6.72
CA SER A 99 -15.28 -7.59 6.77
C SER A 99 -15.32 -8.12 5.33
N VAL A 100 -14.44 -9.06 4.98
CA VAL A 100 -14.64 -9.89 3.79
C VAL A 100 -15.66 -10.94 4.21
N SER A 101 -16.90 -10.86 3.71
CA SER A 101 -17.79 -12.01 3.79
C SER A 101 -17.20 -13.08 2.87
N GLU A 102 -16.84 -14.24 3.39
CA GLU A 102 -16.57 -15.41 2.54
C GLU A 102 -17.83 -15.65 1.71
N HIS A 103 -17.74 -15.45 0.40
CA HIS A 103 -18.79 -15.90 -0.49
C HIS A 103 -18.62 -17.42 -0.58
N ILE A 104 -19.40 -18.15 0.21
CA ILE A 104 -19.60 -19.58 0.00
C ILE A 104 -20.53 -19.67 -1.21
N GLU A 105 -20.03 -20.22 -2.32
CA GLU A 105 -20.89 -20.65 -3.43
C GLU A 105 -21.56 -21.96 -3.00
N ASP A 106 -22.90 -21.97 -2.99
CA ASP A 106 -23.74 -23.18 -2.82
C ASP A 106 -23.76 -24.03 -4.09
#